data_AF-W7E522-F1
#
_entry.id   AF-W7E522-F1
#
_cell.length_a   1.000
_cell.length_b   1.000
_cell.length_c   1.000
_cell.angle_alpha   90.00
_cell.angle_beta   90.00
_cell.angle_gamma   90.00
#
_symmetry.space_group_name_H-M   'P 1'
#
loop_
_entity.id
_entity.type
_entity.pdbx_description
1 polymer ?
#
loop_
_entity_poly.entity_id
_entity_poly.type
_entity_poly.pdbx_seq_one_letter_code
_entity_poly.pdbx_strand_id
1 'polypeptide(L)'
;MYPATFYQPFLMEVNGRFVVNPPQDDDERHPSKLGDRSDAAVFKISNGYLRIGDRFMGRLVFEPKAFMPMQVVWMKDSQDVQQCQTSGAEEEPKLITNGFS
;
A
#
# COMPACT_ATOMS: atom_id res chain seq x y z
N MET A 1 17.24 -12.64 -4.96
CA MET A 1 17.14 -11.20 -5.32
C MET A 1 16.45 -10.51 -4.16
N TYR A 2 17.13 -9.65 -3.40
CA TYR A 2 16.51 -8.94 -2.29
C TYR A 2 15.52 -7.90 -2.87
N PRO A 3 14.30 -7.78 -2.32
CA PRO A 3 13.35 -6.79 -2.83
C PRO A 3 13.94 -5.39 -2.69
N ALA A 4 13.70 -4.55 -3.70
CA ALA A 4 14.14 -3.16 -3.71
C ALA A 4 13.67 -2.47 -2.43
N THR A 5 14.62 -2.03 -1.60
CA THR A 5 14.33 -1.23 -0.42
C THR A 5 14.50 0.23 -0.82
N PHE A 6 13.40 0.96 -0.99
CA PHE A 6 13.46 2.41 -1.08
C PHE A 6 13.73 2.95 0.32
N TYR A 7 14.99 3.32 0.58
CA TYR A 7 15.43 3.79 1.89
C TYR A 7 14.92 5.20 2.23
N GLN A 8 14.58 6.00 1.21
CA GLN A 8 14.12 7.37 1.41
C GLN A 8 12.61 7.40 1.61
N PRO A 9 12.13 8.09 2.66
CA PRO A 9 10.71 8.38 2.80
C PRO A 9 10.22 9.27 1.66
N PHE A 10 8.96 9.12 1.27
CA PHE A 10 8.36 9.90 0.18
C PHE A 10 6.91 10.24 0.46
N LEU A 11 6.39 11.20 -0.31
CA LEU A 11 4.97 11.55 -0.35
C LEU A 11 4.38 11.03 -1.66
N MET A 12 3.10 10.66 -1.64
CA MET A 12 2.38 10.27 -2.85
C MET A 12 1.39 11.37 -3.22
N GLU A 13 1.50 11.86 -4.45
CA GLU A 13 0.61 12.88 -5.01
C GLU A 13 -0.22 12.27 -6.16
N VAL A 14 -1.52 12.53 -6.16
CA VAL A 14 -2.47 12.13 -7.19
C VAL A 14 -3.30 13.35 -7.56
N ASN A 15 -3.19 13.80 -8.82
CA ASN A 15 -3.93 14.95 -9.35
C ASN A 15 -3.80 16.22 -8.48
N GLY A 16 -2.59 16.55 -8.01
CA GLY A 16 -2.36 17.75 -7.19
C GLY A 16 -2.72 17.62 -5.71
N ARG A 17 -3.18 16.44 -5.26
CA ARG A 17 -3.56 16.18 -3.86
C ARG A 17 -2.72 15.04 -3.29
N PHE A 18 -2.50 15.06 -1.98
CA PHE A 18 -1.63 14.09 -1.31
C PHE A 18 -2.43 12.96 -0.69
N VAL A 19 -1.92 11.74 -0.71
CA VAL A 19 -2.45 10.67 0.15
C VAL A 19 -2.18 11.05 1.60
N VAL A 20 -3.24 11.14 2.41
CA VAL A 20 -3.15 11.62 3.79
C VAL A 20 -3.07 10.49 4.82
N ASN A 21 -2.67 10.86 6.04
CA ASN A 21 -2.62 9.93 7.16
C ASN A 21 -4.00 9.32 7.44
N PRO A 22 -4.08 8.01 7.79
CA PRO A 22 -5.28 7.44 8.36
C PRO A 22 -5.54 7.98 9.78
N PRO A 23 -6.78 7.86 10.26
CA PRO A 23 -7.08 8.00 11.69
C PRO A 23 -6.14 7.14 12.53
N GLN A 24 -5.65 7.69 13.64
CA GLN A 24 -4.65 7.02 14.49
C GLN A 24 -5.30 6.13 15.57
N ASP A 25 -6.56 6.36 15.90
CA ASP A 25 -7.15 5.98 17.20
C ASP A 25 -7.89 4.63 17.21
N ASP A 26 -7.86 3.86 16.13
CA ASP A 26 -8.49 2.54 16.08
C ASP A 26 -7.70 1.50 15.25
N ASP A 27 -8.04 0.23 15.46
CA ASP A 27 -7.50 -0.90 14.67
C ASP A 27 -8.35 -1.18 13.41
N GLU A 28 -9.29 -0.29 13.08
CA GLU A 28 -10.19 -0.48 11.97
C GLU A 28 -9.50 -0.23 10.62
N ARG A 29 -10.11 -0.78 9.58
CA ARG A 29 -9.66 -0.59 8.20
C ARG A 29 -10.18 0.75 7.70
N HIS A 30 -9.27 1.62 7.28
CA HIS A 30 -9.62 2.95 6.80
C HIS A 30 -9.42 3.09 5.29
N PRO A 31 -10.44 3.51 4.53
CA PRO A 31 -10.26 4.05 3.18
C PRO A 31 -9.10 5.04 3.11
N SER A 32 -8.17 4.84 2.17
CA SER A 32 -7.21 5.90 1.85
C SER A 32 -7.94 7.13 1.29
N LYS A 33 -7.44 8.32 1.61
CA LYS A 33 -8.04 9.59 1.20
C LYS A 33 -6.96 10.50 0.62
N LEU A 34 -7.42 11.42 -0.23
CA LEU A 34 -6.62 12.52 -0.73
C LEU A 34 -6.94 13.81 0.05
N GLY A 35 -5.93 14.62 0.31
CA GLY A 35 -6.03 15.85 1.08
C GLY A 35 -4.86 16.79 0.85
N ASP A 36 -4.65 17.70 1.79
CA ASP A 36 -3.62 18.73 1.72
C ASP A 36 -2.24 18.19 2.07
N ARG A 37 -1.21 18.85 1.55
CA ARG A 37 0.19 18.46 1.79
C ARG A 37 0.58 18.46 3.27
N SER A 38 -0.07 19.30 4.08
CA SER A 38 0.19 19.41 5.52
C SER A 38 -0.20 18.15 6.31
N ASP A 39 -1.08 17.31 5.75
CA ASP A 39 -1.49 16.03 6.34
C ASP A 39 -1.03 14.83 5.48
N ALA A 40 -0.07 15.04 4.58
CA ALA A 40 0.42 13.99 3.72
C ALA A 40 1.09 12.86 4.51
N ALA A 41 0.75 11.62 4.17
CA ALA A 41 1.38 10.44 4.73
C ALA A 41 2.83 10.31 4.21
N VAL A 42 3.78 10.17 5.14
CA VAL A 42 5.20 10.00 4.83
C VAL A 42 5.52 8.51 4.69
N PHE A 43 5.43 8.01 3.47
CA PHE A 43 5.57 6.60 3.15
C PHE A 43 7.01 6.10 3.24
N LYS A 44 7.14 4.83 3.62
CA LYS A 44 8.33 4.00 3.39
C LYS A 44 7.91 2.70 2.71
N ILE A 45 8.75 2.17 1.84
CA ILE A 45 8.59 0.80 1.31
C ILE A 45 9.52 -0.13 2.08
N SER A 46 8.97 -1.18 2.66
CA SER A 46 9.76 -2.23 3.32
C SER A 46 9.11 -3.58 3.13
N ASN A 47 9.90 -4.60 2.75
CA ASN A 47 9.42 -5.96 2.48
C ASN A 47 8.26 -5.99 1.46
N GLY A 48 8.29 -5.09 0.47
CA GLY A 48 7.23 -4.96 -0.53
C GLY A 48 5.94 -4.31 -0.02
N TYR A 49 5.91 -3.68 1.16
CA TYR A 49 4.73 -2.98 1.66
C TYR A 49 4.93 -1.48 1.73
N LEU A 50 3.92 -0.72 1.30
CA LEU A 50 3.78 0.71 1.60
C LEU A 50 3.34 0.87 3.05
N ARG A 51 4.13 1.58 3.86
CA ARG A 51 3.83 1.76 5.28
C ARG A 51 4.08 3.16 5.82
N ILE A 52 3.37 3.48 6.90
CA ILE A 52 3.65 4.57 7.84
C ILE A 52 3.56 3.99 9.24
N GLY A 53 4.55 4.23 10.11
CA GLY A 53 4.54 3.63 11.46
C GLY A 53 4.31 2.10 11.44
N ASP A 54 3.22 1.67 12.08
CA ASP A 54 2.70 0.30 12.18
C ASP A 54 1.57 0.00 11.16
N ARG A 55 1.21 0.95 10.30
CA ARG A 55 0.13 0.80 9.31
C ARG A 55 0.67 0.55 7.91
N PHE A 56 -0.06 -0.29 7.19
CA PHE A 56 0.20 -0.73 5.82
C PHE A 56 -0.91 -0.20 4.91
N MET A 57 -0.55 0.26 3.71
CA MET A 57 -1.50 0.70 2.69
C MET A 57 -1.48 -0.24 1.49
N GLY A 58 -2.66 -0.65 1.03
CA GLY A 58 -2.77 -1.41 -0.21
C GLY A 58 -4.14 -2.01 -0.41
N ARG A 59 -4.20 -3.00 -1.30
CA ARG A 59 -5.40 -3.80 -1.56
C ARG A 59 -5.49 -4.97 -0.60
N LEU A 60 -6.70 -5.44 -0.34
CA LEU A 60 -6.91 -6.64 0.48
C LEU A 60 -6.48 -7.91 -0.27
N VAL A 61 -5.84 -8.86 0.43
CA VAL A 61 -5.33 -10.11 -0.19
C VAL A 61 -6.43 -11.01 -0.77
N PHE A 62 -7.65 -10.94 -0.24
CA PHE A 62 -8.79 -11.75 -0.68
C PHE A 62 -9.64 -11.10 -1.77
N GLU A 63 -9.29 -9.89 -2.22
CA GLU A 63 -10.03 -9.26 -3.32
C GLU A 63 -9.89 -10.05 -4.62
N PRO A 64 -10.97 -10.13 -5.42
CA PRO A 64 -10.89 -10.72 -6.75
C PRO A 64 -9.86 -9.97 -7.60
N LYS A 65 -9.24 -10.72 -8.51
CA LYS A 65 -8.35 -10.19 -9.57
C LYS A 65 -9.21 -9.47 -10.61
N ALA A 66 -9.84 -8.38 -10.21
CA ALA A 66 -10.61 -7.52 -11.09
C ALA A 66 -9.65 -6.57 -11.83
N PHE A 67 -9.92 -6.33 -13.11
CA PHE A 67 -9.23 -5.34 -13.95
C PHE A 67 -9.66 -3.90 -13.63
N MET A 68 -10.54 -3.69 -12.65
CA MET A 68 -11.00 -2.36 -12.25
C MET A 68 -10.12 -1.79 -11.14
N PRO A 69 -9.90 -0.46 -11.11
CA PRO A 69 -9.29 0.20 -9.97
C PRO A 69 -10.05 -0.14 -8.70
N MET A 70 -9.36 -0.74 -7.73
CA MET A 70 -9.90 -1.05 -6.42
C MET A 70 -9.42 -0.04 -5.40
N GLN A 71 -10.26 0.21 -4.40
CA GLN A 71 -9.94 1.12 -3.32
C GLN A 71 -8.79 0.56 -2.49
N VAL A 72 -7.77 1.38 -2.22
CA VAL A 72 -6.71 1.01 -1.26
C VAL A 72 -7.07 1.49 0.14
N VAL A 73 -6.75 0.68 1.13
CA VAL A 73 -7.10 0.91 2.53
C VAL A 73 -5.86 0.84 3.42
N TRP A 74 -5.96 1.43 4.61
CA TRP A 74 -4.99 1.37 5.68
C TRP A 74 -5.34 0.26 6.66
N MET A 75 -4.35 -0.53 7.04
CA MET A 75 -4.49 -1.72 7.88
C MET A 75 -3.30 -1.85 8.85
N LYS A 76 -3.48 -2.50 10.00
CA LYS A 76 -2.37 -2.81 10.91
C LYS A 76 -1.70 -4.15 10.63
N ASP A 77 -2.42 -5.12 10.07
CA ASP A 77 -1.83 -6.40 9.72
C ASP A 77 -1.34 -6.40 8.26
N SER A 78 -0.05 -6.63 8.08
CA SER A 78 0.55 -6.79 6.74
C SER A 78 0.00 -7.99 5.96
N GLN A 79 -0.49 -9.04 6.65
CA GLN A 79 -1.04 -10.23 6.00
C GLN A 79 -2.39 -9.98 5.31
N ASP A 80 -3.08 -8.91 5.70
CA ASP A 80 -4.30 -8.46 5.02
C ASP A 80 -3.99 -7.69 3.73
N VAL A 81 -2.74 -7.28 3.51
CA VAL A 81 -2.34 -6.36 2.43
C VAL A 81 -1.62 -7.11 1.32
N GLN A 82 -1.98 -6.83 0.07
CA GLN A 82 -1.17 -7.28 -1.07
C GLN A 82 0.18 -6.55 -1.11
N GLN A 83 1.26 -7.31 -1.23
CA GLN A 83 2.59 -6.73 -1.47
C GLN A 83 2.64 -5.98 -2.81
N CYS A 84 3.29 -4.83 -2.81
CA CYS A 84 3.73 -4.14 -4.01
C CYS A 84 4.57 -5.11 -4.85
N GLN A 85 4.15 -5.29 -6.09
CA GLN A 85 4.91 -6.07 -7.06
C GLN A 85 6.19 -5.28 -7.39
N THR A 86 7.35 -5.85 -7.10
CA THR A 86 8.67 -5.25 -7.43
C THR A 86 9.26 -5.81 -8.72
N SER A 87 8.54 -6.72 -9.39
CA SER A 87 8.94 -7.37 -10.64
C SER A 87 7.72 -7.86 -11.41
N GLY A 88 7.85 -8.01 -12.73
CA GLY A 88 6.77 -8.41 -13.64
C GLY A 88 6.47 -7.34 -14.68
N ALA A 89 5.86 -7.73 -15.81
CA ALA A 89 5.38 -6.78 -16.79
C ALA A 89 4.19 -6.00 -16.19
N GLU A 90 4.14 -4.68 -16.38
CA GLU A 90 3.02 -3.85 -15.93
C GLU A 90 1.68 -4.32 -16.54
N GLU A 91 1.73 -4.90 -17.74
CA GLU A 91 0.57 -5.44 -18.46
C GLU A 91 0.12 -6.83 -17.97
N GLU A 92 0.98 -7.55 -17.21
CA GLU A 92 0.68 -8.87 -16.66
C GLU A 92 1.24 -9.02 -15.23
N PRO A 93 0.61 -8.37 -14.22
CA PRO A 93 1.04 -8.52 -12.84
C PRO A 93 0.89 -9.97 -12.40
N LYS A 94 2.01 -10.69 -12.34
CA LYS A 94 2.06 -12.05 -11.79
C LYS A 94 2.00 -11.96 -10.27
N LEU A 95 0.92 -12.45 -9.69
CA LEU A 95 0.87 -12.66 -8.24
C LEU A 95 1.92 -13.69 -7.85
N ILE A 96 3.01 -13.23 -7.26
CA ILE A 96 3.96 -14.10 -6.57
C ILE A 96 3.27 -14.57 -5.30
N THR A 97 2.64 -15.74 -5.34
CA THR A 97 2.11 -16.39 -4.15
C THR A 97 3.30 -16.91 -3.35
N ASN A 98 3.60 -16.30 -2.20
CA ASN A 98 4.54 -16.89 -1.25
C ASN A 98 3.91 -18.21 -0.76
N GLY A 99 4.48 -19.32 -1.21
CA GLY A 99 3.88 -20.65 -1.16
C GLY A 99 3.46 -21.13 0.22
N PHE A 100 2.21 -20.86 0.59
CA PHE A 100 1.49 -21.64 1.56
C PHE A 100 0.61 -22.64 0.80
N SER A 101 1.05 -23.89 0.84
CA SER A 101 0.26 -25.08 0.47
C SER A 101 -0.82 -25.37 1.48
#